data_AF-A0A0R3MEY5-F1
#
_entry.id   AF-A0A0R3MEY5-F1
#
_cell.length_a   1.000
_cell.length_b   1.000
_cell.length_c   1.000
_cell.angle_alpha   90.00
_cell.angle_beta   90.00
_cell.angle_gamma   90.00
#
_symmetry.space_group_name_H-M   'P 1'
#
loop_
_entity.id
_entity.type
_entity.pdbx_description
1 polymer ?
#
loop_
_entity_poly.entity_id
_entity_poly.type
_entity_poly.pdbx_seq_one_letter_code
_entity_poly.pdbx_strand_id
1 'polypeptide(L)'
;MEGLYKVEYDISGGTGRSVLYAHAGTMLGGNTAFAHFGTYDHVDGEIIARLRTRRHSPSPHRRSLVSADQVTISIRGRPQGDVWHFAGSVLEDAGSVFRAVMTPLGNDDMPPPGKVGEGGIVSGLYSINIRMLDGLAGWQTGVMLLKDGRILGGDAFFYYLGAYTSSNGRWKGEFVNQEHTPARDEHPLFGGHEVGIGFSGRCSAEGAEIEATALAGKRSIRFAATLKLVQPFAG
;
A
#
# COMPACT_ATOMS: atom_id res chain seq x y z
N MET A 1 7.35 -1.98 16.90
CA MET A 1 7.21 -1.19 15.65
C MET A 1 5.78 -1.33 15.22
N GLU A 2 5.01 -0.25 15.20
CA GLU A 2 3.57 -0.27 14.93
C GLU A 2 3.19 0.95 14.09
N GLY A 3 2.26 0.80 13.14
CA GLY A 3 1.75 1.91 12.33
C GLY A 3 2.07 1.83 10.84
N LEU A 4 1.81 2.92 10.14
CA LEU A 4 2.06 3.08 8.70
C LEU A 4 3.42 3.75 8.48
N TYR A 5 4.16 3.29 7.48
CA TYR A 5 5.51 3.79 7.18
C TYR A 5 5.65 4.01 5.68
N LYS A 6 6.36 5.07 5.30
CA LYS A 6 7.01 5.11 3.99
C LYS A 6 8.32 4.34 4.09
N VAL A 7 8.67 3.66 3.02
CA VAL A 7 9.87 2.84 2.92
C VAL A 7 10.66 3.29 1.72
N GLU A 8 11.92 3.64 1.94
CA GLU A 8 12.91 3.87 0.89
C GLU A 8 13.94 2.76 0.97
N TYR A 9 14.27 2.13 -0.15
CA TYR A 9 15.14 0.96 -0.14
C TYR A 9 16.03 0.86 -1.38
N ASP A 10 17.14 0.16 -1.19
CA ASP A 10 18.14 -0.16 -2.20
C ASP A 10 18.31 -1.67 -2.30
N ILE A 11 18.33 -2.20 -3.52
CA ILE A 11 18.62 -3.60 -3.83
C ILE A 11 19.68 -3.62 -4.92
N SER A 12 20.90 -4.06 -4.58
CA SER A 12 21.99 -4.27 -5.54
C SER A 12 22.22 -3.10 -6.52
N GLY A 13 22.09 -1.85 -6.03
CA GLY A 13 22.30 -0.63 -6.80
C GLY A 13 21.04 -0.01 -7.45
N GLY A 14 19.88 -0.66 -7.34
CA GLY A 14 18.60 -0.09 -7.73
C GLY A 14 17.81 0.43 -6.53
N THR A 15 17.15 1.58 -6.68
CA THR A 15 16.34 2.21 -5.62
C THR A 15 14.86 1.95 -5.83
N GLY A 16 14.11 1.86 -4.74
CA GLY A 16 12.67 1.72 -4.74
C GLY A 16 12.01 2.38 -3.53
N ARG A 17 10.68 2.52 -3.63
CA ARG A 17 9.84 3.14 -2.60
C ARG A 17 8.58 2.33 -2.40
N SER A 18 8.05 2.33 -1.19
CA SER A 18 6.82 1.61 -0.82
C SER A 18 6.14 2.24 0.37
N VAL A 19 4.89 1.84 0.60
CA VAL A 19 4.18 2.05 1.87
C VAL A 19 4.00 0.71 2.55
N LEU A 20 4.21 0.66 3.85
CA LEU A 20 4.12 -0.57 4.63
C LEU A 20 3.47 -0.31 5.99
N TYR A 21 2.48 -1.14 6.32
CA TYR A 21 1.79 -1.14 7.61
C TYR A 21 2.32 -2.30 8.45
N ALA A 22 2.85 -1.98 9.62
CA ALA A 22 3.30 -2.94 10.61
C ALA A 22 2.30 -2.99 11.77
N HIS A 23 1.79 -4.18 12.07
CA HIS A 23 0.88 -4.38 13.18
C HIS A 23 0.88 -5.81 13.67
N ALA A 24 1.01 -5.99 14.99
CA ALA A 24 0.85 -7.28 15.67
C ALA A 24 1.67 -8.41 15.00
N GLY A 25 2.97 -8.18 14.79
CA GLY A 25 3.86 -9.15 14.17
C GLY A 25 3.68 -9.34 12.66
N THR A 26 2.76 -8.61 12.01
CA THR A 26 2.54 -8.66 10.56
C THR A 26 3.01 -7.38 9.88
N MET A 27 3.58 -7.51 8.69
CA MET A 27 3.93 -6.41 7.79
C MET A 27 3.18 -6.59 6.47
N LEU A 28 2.34 -5.62 6.09
CA LEU A 28 1.60 -5.64 4.83
C LEU A 28 1.75 -4.29 4.12
N GLY A 29 1.97 -4.30 2.82
CA GLY A 29 2.21 -3.08 2.07
C GLY A 29 2.55 -3.34 0.62
N GLY A 30 3.25 -2.41 0.00
CA GLY A 30 3.53 -2.49 -1.42
C GLY A 30 3.86 -1.15 -2.03
N ASN A 31 3.98 -1.20 -3.34
CA ASN A 31 4.16 -0.05 -4.21
C ASN A 31 3.32 -0.22 -5.47
N THR A 32 3.62 0.62 -6.45
CA THR A 32 2.93 0.68 -7.73
C THR A 32 2.90 -0.67 -8.47
N ALA A 33 3.91 -1.53 -8.30
CA ALA A 33 4.03 -2.80 -9.04
C ALA A 33 3.95 -4.07 -8.18
N PHE A 34 4.38 -3.99 -6.93
CA PHE A 34 4.56 -5.13 -6.05
C PHE A 34 3.80 -4.97 -4.74
N ALA A 35 3.28 -6.08 -4.23
CA ALA A 35 2.74 -6.19 -2.90
C ALA A 35 3.78 -6.86 -2.00
N HIS A 36 3.92 -6.38 -0.77
CA HIS A 36 4.83 -6.90 0.25
C HIS A 36 4.00 -7.41 1.43
N PHE A 37 4.23 -8.64 1.85
CA PHE A 37 3.51 -9.23 2.98
C PHE A 37 4.38 -10.24 3.71
N GLY A 38 4.33 -10.21 5.03
CA GLY A 38 5.15 -11.10 5.85
C GLY A 38 4.99 -10.86 7.33
N THR A 39 5.94 -11.39 8.08
CA THR A 39 5.93 -11.35 9.54
C THR A 39 7.21 -10.76 10.08
N TYR A 40 7.13 -10.26 11.30
CA TYR A 40 8.26 -9.71 12.02
C TYR A 40 8.19 -10.07 13.50
N ASP A 41 9.35 -10.25 14.10
CA ASP A 41 9.53 -10.53 15.52
C ASP A 41 10.43 -9.48 16.16
N HIS A 42 10.17 -9.20 17.43
CA HIS A 42 11.04 -8.40 18.28
C HIS A 42 12.06 -9.31 18.97
N VAL A 43 13.35 -9.11 18.69
CA VAL A 43 14.46 -9.89 19.28
C VAL A 43 15.54 -8.92 19.74
N ASP A 44 15.79 -8.85 21.05
CA ASP A 44 16.85 -8.04 21.65
C ASP A 44 16.85 -6.55 21.22
N GLY A 45 15.66 -5.95 21.12
CA GLY A 45 15.50 -4.55 20.68
C GLY A 45 15.61 -4.35 19.16
N GLU A 46 15.79 -5.43 18.41
CA GLU A 46 15.82 -5.44 16.95
C GLU A 46 14.55 -6.07 16.37
N ILE A 47 14.31 -5.82 15.09
CA ILE A 47 13.26 -6.47 14.31
C ILE A 47 13.92 -7.52 13.44
N ILE A 48 13.42 -8.76 13.48
CA ILE A 48 13.74 -9.79 12.49
C ILE A 48 12.50 -9.99 11.65
N ALA A 49 12.58 -9.73 10.34
CA ALA A 49 11.42 -9.83 9.47
C ALA A 49 11.70 -10.65 8.21
N ARG A 50 10.66 -11.32 7.73
CA ARG A 50 10.66 -12.04 6.47
C ARG A 50 9.45 -11.61 5.65
N LEU A 51 9.71 -10.96 4.52
CA LEU A 51 8.71 -10.44 3.61
C LEU A 51 8.69 -11.26 2.33
N ARG A 52 7.51 -11.63 1.87
CA ARG A 52 7.29 -12.05 0.49
C ARG A 52 6.85 -10.86 -0.33
N THR A 53 7.46 -10.72 -1.49
CA THR A 53 7.14 -9.69 -2.46
C THR A 53 6.53 -10.37 -3.68
N ARG A 54 5.38 -9.88 -4.17
CA ARG A 54 4.70 -10.43 -5.34
C ARG A 54 4.22 -9.34 -6.28
N ARG A 55 4.50 -9.47 -7.58
CA ARG A 55 4.01 -8.54 -8.60
C ARG A 55 2.48 -8.62 -8.69
N HIS A 56 1.82 -7.47 -8.68
CA HIS A 56 0.38 -7.34 -8.94
C HIS A 56 0.07 -6.53 -10.20
N SER A 57 0.99 -5.64 -10.59
CA SER A 57 0.84 -4.83 -11.79
C SER A 57 1.02 -5.68 -13.05
N PRO A 58 0.09 -5.60 -14.03
CA PRO A 58 0.22 -6.30 -15.30
C PRO A 58 1.22 -5.64 -16.26
N SER A 59 1.68 -4.42 -15.98
CA SER A 59 2.57 -3.68 -16.88
C SER A 59 3.98 -4.32 -16.95
N PRO A 60 4.43 -4.77 -18.13
CA PRO A 60 5.77 -5.32 -18.32
C PRO A 60 6.86 -4.22 -18.33
N HIS A 61 6.47 -2.95 -18.48
CA HIS A 61 7.40 -1.82 -18.56
C HIS A 61 7.96 -1.38 -17.22
N ARG A 62 7.43 -1.89 -16.09
CA ARG A 62 7.95 -1.58 -14.76
C ARG A 62 9.07 -2.54 -14.40
N ARG A 63 10.31 -2.04 -14.51
CA ARG A 63 11.55 -2.75 -14.18
C ARG A 63 11.45 -3.36 -12.78
N SER A 64 11.73 -4.66 -12.70
CA SER A 64 11.91 -5.37 -11.43
C SER A 64 13.29 -5.05 -10.87
N LEU A 65 13.39 -4.85 -9.56
CA LEU A 65 14.66 -4.77 -8.84
C LEU A 65 15.17 -6.15 -8.39
N VAL A 66 14.38 -7.19 -8.65
CA VAL A 66 14.60 -8.57 -8.20
C VAL A 66 14.43 -9.54 -9.37
N SER A 67 15.04 -10.73 -9.28
CA SER A 67 15.11 -11.67 -10.41
C SER A 67 13.77 -12.26 -10.87
N ALA A 68 12.75 -12.26 -10.00
CA ALA A 68 11.47 -12.91 -10.25
C ALA A 68 10.27 -12.06 -9.79
N ASP A 69 9.09 -12.37 -10.32
CA ASP A 69 7.83 -11.73 -9.92
C ASP A 69 7.40 -12.08 -8.48
N GLN A 70 8.04 -13.08 -7.88
CA GLN A 70 7.91 -13.39 -6.47
C GLN A 70 9.26 -13.73 -5.85
N VAL A 71 9.61 -13.04 -4.77
CA VAL A 71 10.85 -13.28 -4.01
C VAL A 71 10.60 -13.09 -2.52
N THR A 72 11.55 -13.56 -1.71
CA THR A 72 11.56 -13.46 -0.25
C THR A 72 12.72 -12.56 0.18
N ILE A 73 12.42 -11.56 1.00
CA ILE A 73 13.40 -10.67 1.60
C ILE A 73 13.52 -11.01 3.08
N SER A 74 14.73 -11.30 3.54
CA SER A 74 15.05 -11.53 4.94
C SER A 74 15.82 -10.33 5.46
N ILE A 75 15.29 -9.64 6.48
CA ILE A 75 15.85 -8.38 6.98
C ILE A 75 15.95 -8.36 8.49
N ARG A 76 16.93 -7.61 8.98
CA ARG A 76 17.12 -7.26 10.38
C ARG A 76 17.12 -5.74 10.51
N GLY A 77 16.34 -5.22 11.45
CA GLY A 77 16.08 -3.81 11.62
C GLY A 77 16.42 -3.29 13.01
N ARG A 78 16.97 -2.06 13.06
CA ARG A 78 17.25 -1.35 14.31
C ARG A 78 16.60 0.02 14.30
N PRO A 79 16.09 0.51 15.45
CA PRO A 79 15.58 1.86 15.54
C PRO A 79 16.74 2.87 15.57
N GLN A 80 16.52 4.04 14.98
CA GLN A 80 17.40 5.20 15.07
C GLN A 80 16.51 6.45 15.22
N GLY A 81 16.24 6.84 16.47
CA GLY A 81 15.16 7.79 16.74
C GLY A 81 13.81 7.17 16.35
N ASP A 82 13.01 7.91 15.58
CA ASP A 82 11.68 7.46 15.14
C ASP A 82 11.71 6.63 13.84
N VAL A 83 12.86 6.53 13.18
CA VAL A 83 13.01 5.75 11.94
C VAL A 83 13.62 4.38 12.23
N TRP A 84 13.36 3.43 11.33
CA TRP A 84 13.96 2.10 11.38
C TRP A 84 14.88 1.88 10.19
N HIS A 85 16.09 1.40 10.47
CA HIS A 85 17.06 1.02 9.45
C HIS A 85 17.11 -0.50 9.36
N PHE A 86 16.89 -1.03 8.16
CA PHE A 86 16.94 -2.45 7.87
C PHE A 86 18.09 -2.79 6.93
N ALA A 87 18.69 -3.95 7.16
CA ALA A 87 19.65 -4.57 6.26
C ALA A 87 19.33 -6.05 6.10
N GLY A 88 19.64 -6.61 4.93
CA GLY A 88 19.37 -8.00 4.64
C GLY A 88 19.70 -8.39 3.22
N SER A 89 18.98 -9.39 2.72
CA SER A 89 19.13 -9.91 1.36
C SER A 89 17.81 -10.42 0.80
N VAL A 90 17.77 -10.52 -0.52
CA VAL A 90 16.76 -11.26 -1.27
C VAL A 90 17.25 -12.70 -1.38
N LEU A 91 16.47 -13.67 -0.89
CA LEU A 91 16.93 -15.05 -0.73
C LEU A 91 17.19 -15.74 -2.08
N GLU A 92 16.40 -15.39 -3.09
CA GLU A 92 16.47 -15.92 -4.43
C GLU A 92 17.58 -15.27 -5.27
N ASP A 93 18.12 -14.12 -4.85
CA ASP A 93 19.15 -13.37 -5.58
C ASP A 93 20.50 -13.47 -4.85
N ALA A 94 21.35 -14.40 -5.30
CA ALA A 94 22.66 -14.63 -4.70
C ALA A 94 23.53 -13.36 -4.71
N GLY A 95 24.09 -13.03 -3.54
CA GLY A 95 24.93 -11.83 -3.37
C GLY A 95 24.14 -10.51 -3.31
N SER A 96 22.81 -10.54 -3.32
CA SER A 96 22.00 -9.34 -3.17
C SER A 96 22.22 -8.68 -1.80
N VAL A 97 22.32 -7.36 -1.82
CA VAL A 97 22.35 -6.53 -0.61
C VAL A 97 21.10 -5.69 -0.60
N PHE A 98 20.27 -5.88 0.42
CA PHE A 98 19.07 -5.10 0.67
C PHE A 98 19.32 -4.13 1.83
N ARG A 99 18.96 -2.86 1.63
CA ARG A 99 18.94 -1.84 2.69
C ARG A 99 17.64 -1.08 2.60
N ALA A 100 17.04 -0.74 3.74
CA ALA A 100 15.85 0.09 3.76
C ALA A 100 15.81 1.03 4.97
N VAL A 101 15.13 2.14 4.79
CA VAL A 101 14.74 3.07 5.85
C VAL A 101 13.22 3.14 5.89
N MET A 102 12.63 2.84 7.04
CA MET A 102 11.20 3.03 7.29
C MET A 102 11.01 4.28 8.14
N THR A 103 10.30 5.25 7.57
CA THR A 103 9.92 6.49 8.26
C THR A 103 8.43 6.44 8.58
N PRO A 104 8.00 6.64 9.84
CA PRO A 104 6.60 6.69 10.19
C PRO A 104 5.83 7.71 9.34
N LEU A 105 4.65 7.33 8.89
CA LEU A 105 3.65 8.24 8.36
C LEU A 105 2.64 8.51 9.47
N GLY A 106 2.30 9.78 9.69
CA GLY A 106 1.35 10.18 10.71
C GLY A 106 -0.03 9.53 10.51
N ASN A 107 -0.74 9.34 11.61
CA ASN A 107 -2.10 8.81 11.63
C ASN A 107 -3.10 9.72 12.37
N ASP A 108 -2.68 10.93 12.72
CA ASP A 108 -3.42 11.86 13.57
C ASP A 108 -4.78 12.25 12.97
N ASP A 109 -4.87 12.32 11.63
CA ASP A 109 -6.09 12.66 10.90
C ASP A 109 -6.91 11.44 10.45
N MET A 110 -6.63 10.24 10.97
CA MET A 110 -7.36 9.04 10.56
C MET A 110 -8.80 9.09 11.07
N PRO A 111 -9.81 9.02 10.20
CA PRO A 111 -11.20 9.05 10.64
C PRO A 111 -11.55 7.83 11.52
N PRO A 112 -12.61 7.93 12.34
CA PRO A 112 -13.14 6.77 13.05
C PRO A 112 -13.42 5.60 12.10
N PRO A 113 -13.18 4.35 12.51
CA PRO A 113 -13.41 3.20 11.65
C PRO A 113 -14.91 3.08 11.36
N GLY A 114 -15.25 2.78 10.10
CA GLY A 114 -16.61 2.45 9.76
C GLY A 114 -16.99 1.03 10.20
N LYS A 115 -18.28 0.71 10.15
CA LYS A 115 -18.78 -0.62 10.52
C LYS A 115 -18.60 -1.61 9.37
N VAL A 116 -18.07 -2.78 9.69
CA VAL A 116 -18.04 -3.96 8.81
C VAL A 116 -19.05 -4.97 9.35
N GLY A 117 -20.06 -5.29 8.55
CA GLY A 117 -21.11 -6.25 8.86
C GLY A 117 -21.04 -7.50 7.99
N GLU A 118 -22.02 -8.38 8.13
CA GLU A 118 -22.14 -9.60 7.34
C GLU A 118 -22.08 -9.33 5.83
N GLY A 119 -21.37 -10.19 5.09
CA GLY A 119 -21.14 -10.00 3.65
C GLY A 119 -20.30 -8.76 3.32
N GLY A 120 -19.60 -8.20 4.31
CA GLY A 120 -18.65 -7.10 4.12
C GLY A 120 -17.32 -7.57 3.53
N ILE A 121 -16.53 -6.61 3.07
CA ILE A 121 -15.18 -6.84 2.55
C ILE A 121 -14.24 -7.36 3.65
N VAL A 122 -13.38 -8.30 3.28
CA VAL A 122 -12.41 -8.93 4.18
C VAL A 122 -11.29 -7.95 4.55
N SER A 123 -10.83 -8.01 5.81
CA SER A 123 -9.62 -7.29 6.22
C SER A 123 -8.39 -7.93 5.53
N GLY A 124 -7.61 -7.14 4.80
CA GLY A 124 -6.41 -7.62 4.12
C GLY A 124 -5.69 -6.59 3.27
N LEU A 125 -4.65 -7.06 2.59
CA LEU A 125 -3.90 -6.33 1.57
C LEU A 125 -4.50 -6.62 0.19
N TYR A 126 -4.81 -5.56 -0.55
CA TYR A 126 -5.39 -5.60 -1.89
C TYR A 126 -4.47 -4.91 -2.88
N SER A 127 -4.41 -5.43 -4.10
CA SER A 127 -3.95 -4.64 -5.25
C SER A 127 -5.09 -3.77 -5.75
N ILE A 128 -4.82 -2.50 -6.06
CA ILE A 128 -5.79 -1.59 -6.68
C ILE A 128 -5.40 -1.34 -8.14
N ASN A 129 -6.39 -1.38 -9.04
CA ASN A 129 -6.25 -0.94 -10.42
C ASN A 129 -7.28 0.16 -10.71
N ILE A 130 -6.80 1.33 -11.14
CA ILE A 130 -7.61 2.52 -11.39
C ILE A 130 -7.78 2.75 -12.89
N ARG A 131 -9.01 3.06 -13.30
CA ARG A 131 -9.40 3.46 -14.65
C ARG A 131 -10.18 4.78 -14.60
N MET A 132 -9.66 5.80 -15.27
CA MET A 132 -10.33 7.09 -15.38
C MET A 132 -11.60 6.98 -16.22
N LEU A 133 -12.66 7.68 -15.81
CA LEU A 133 -13.96 7.68 -16.52
C LEU A 133 -14.20 8.96 -17.32
N ASP A 134 -13.33 9.96 -17.18
CA ASP A 134 -13.42 11.27 -17.82
C ASP A 134 -12.59 11.38 -19.12
N GLY A 135 -12.14 10.25 -19.66
CA GLY A 135 -11.38 10.19 -20.93
C GLY A 135 -9.89 10.51 -20.79
N LEU A 136 -9.38 10.73 -19.58
CA LEU A 136 -7.94 10.81 -19.33
C LEU A 136 -7.29 9.44 -19.52
N ALA A 137 -6.24 9.36 -20.34
CA ALA A 137 -5.44 8.16 -20.48
C ALA A 137 -4.55 7.99 -19.23
N GLY A 138 -4.76 6.92 -18.48
CA GLY A 138 -3.92 6.59 -17.33
C GLY A 138 -4.38 5.31 -16.65
N TRP A 139 -3.45 4.38 -16.45
CA TRP A 139 -3.61 3.23 -15.56
C TRP A 139 -2.69 3.41 -14.37
N GLN A 140 -3.28 3.64 -13.20
CA GLN A 140 -2.54 3.64 -11.93
C GLN A 140 -2.84 2.37 -11.17
N THR A 141 -1.80 1.84 -10.56
CA THR A 141 -1.88 0.66 -9.70
C THR A 141 -1.13 0.95 -8.41
N GLY A 142 -1.51 0.26 -7.35
CA GLY A 142 -0.90 0.39 -6.04
C GLY A 142 -1.42 -0.70 -5.12
N VAL A 143 -1.29 -0.47 -3.81
CA VAL A 143 -1.89 -1.34 -2.81
C VAL A 143 -2.83 -0.57 -1.89
N MET A 144 -3.89 -1.24 -1.46
CA MET A 144 -4.83 -0.74 -0.46
C MET A 144 -4.95 -1.79 0.63
N LEU A 145 -4.77 -1.36 1.87
CA LEU A 145 -4.93 -2.17 3.05
C LEU A 145 -6.25 -1.81 3.74
N LEU A 146 -7.08 -2.82 3.94
CA LEU A 146 -8.37 -2.70 4.60
C LEU A 146 -8.30 -3.44 5.93
N LYS A 147 -8.65 -2.75 7.01
CA LYS A 147 -8.64 -3.35 8.34
C LYS A 147 -9.78 -2.78 9.18
N ASP A 148 -10.79 -3.58 9.41
CA ASP A 148 -11.85 -3.32 10.39
C ASP A 148 -12.47 -1.92 10.21
N GLY A 149 -12.80 -1.57 8.97
CA GLY A 149 -13.40 -0.28 8.62
C GLY A 149 -12.42 0.87 8.40
N ARG A 150 -11.11 0.60 8.42
CA ARG A 150 -10.04 1.57 8.11
C ARG A 150 -9.40 1.29 6.75
N ILE A 151 -9.02 2.36 6.07
CA ILE A 151 -8.25 2.33 4.82
C ILE A 151 -6.85 2.87 5.09
N LEU A 152 -5.86 2.10 4.66
CA LEU A 152 -4.44 2.41 4.67
C LEU A 152 -3.86 2.02 3.31
N GLY A 153 -2.61 2.39 3.02
CA GLY A 153 -1.89 1.90 1.85
C GLY A 153 -1.28 3.02 1.05
N GLY A 154 -1.05 2.77 -0.24
CA GLY A 154 -0.35 3.71 -1.09
C GLY A 154 0.35 3.06 -2.28
N ASP A 155 1.28 3.81 -2.82
CA ASP A 155 2.17 3.40 -3.90
C ASP A 155 3.59 3.95 -3.68
N ALA A 156 4.40 4.01 -4.74
CA ALA A 156 5.78 4.49 -4.65
C ALA A 156 5.91 5.98 -4.24
N PHE A 157 4.86 6.78 -4.37
CA PHE A 157 4.89 8.24 -4.15
C PHE A 157 3.80 8.74 -3.20
N PHE A 158 2.67 8.04 -3.14
CA PHE A 158 1.50 8.44 -2.37
C PHE A 158 1.13 7.43 -1.30
N TYR A 159 0.41 7.90 -0.28
CA TYR A 159 -0.24 7.06 0.72
C TYR A 159 -1.71 7.45 0.92
N TYR A 160 -2.49 6.49 1.39
CA TYR A 160 -3.94 6.61 1.56
C TYR A 160 -4.30 6.44 3.04
N LEU A 161 -5.12 7.34 3.58
CA LEU A 161 -5.72 7.21 4.90
C LEU A 161 -7.23 7.44 4.80
N GLY A 162 -8.03 6.59 5.41
CA GLY A 162 -9.48 6.75 5.36
C GLY A 162 -10.27 5.74 6.17
N ALA A 163 -11.57 5.73 5.94
CA ALA A 163 -12.49 4.79 6.57
C ALA A 163 -13.54 4.30 5.58
N TYR A 164 -14.06 3.11 5.83
CA TYR A 164 -15.12 2.51 5.03
C TYR A 164 -16.15 1.81 5.91
N THR A 165 -17.36 1.74 5.39
CA THR A 165 -18.43 0.86 5.88
C THR A 165 -18.68 -0.22 4.84
N SER A 166 -18.96 -1.44 5.27
CA SER A 166 -19.22 -2.55 4.35
C SER A 166 -20.18 -3.56 4.95
N SER A 167 -21.19 -3.97 4.18
CA SER A 167 -22.15 -5.02 4.54
C SER A 167 -22.96 -5.43 3.31
N ASN A 168 -23.51 -6.65 3.32
CA ASN A 168 -24.43 -7.14 2.30
C ASN A 168 -23.90 -6.98 0.86
N GLY A 169 -22.61 -7.27 0.64
CA GLY A 169 -21.95 -7.16 -0.66
C GLY A 169 -21.77 -5.73 -1.17
N ARG A 170 -21.95 -4.72 -0.31
CA ARG A 170 -21.79 -3.30 -0.63
C ARG A 170 -20.79 -2.65 0.30
N TRP A 171 -20.15 -1.60 -0.20
CA TRP A 171 -19.25 -0.79 0.61
C TRP A 171 -19.19 0.64 0.10
N LYS A 172 -18.84 1.55 1.00
CA LYS A 172 -18.63 2.97 0.71
C LYS A 172 -17.68 3.56 1.75
N GLY A 173 -17.02 4.63 1.39
CA GLY A 173 -16.08 5.27 2.29
C GLY A 173 -15.49 6.52 1.69
N GLU A 174 -14.52 7.05 2.42
CA GLU A 174 -13.72 8.18 2.01
C GLU A 174 -12.28 7.97 2.44
N PHE A 175 -11.36 8.47 1.64
CA PHE A 175 -9.95 8.49 1.96
C PHE A 175 -9.27 9.71 1.36
N VAL A 176 -8.19 10.15 1.97
CA VAL A 176 -7.30 11.15 1.42
C VAL A 176 -6.13 10.46 0.72
N ASN A 177 -5.69 11.05 -0.38
CA ASN A 177 -4.48 10.68 -1.08
C ASN A 177 -3.42 11.76 -0.87
N GLN A 178 -2.30 11.44 -0.23
CA GLN A 178 -1.25 12.39 0.12
C GLN A 178 0.11 11.94 -0.42
N GLU A 179 0.92 12.89 -0.88
CA GLU A 179 2.27 12.64 -1.36
C GLU A 179 3.23 12.45 -0.19
N HIS A 180 4.01 11.35 -0.17
CA HIS A 180 5.08 11.13 0.81
C HIS A 180 6.48 11.33 0.22
N THR A 181 6.58 11.34 -1.11
CA THR A 181 7.80 11.62 -1.88
C THR A 181 7.44 12.45 -3.11
N PRO A 182 8.06 13.63 -3.34
CA PRO A 182 7.80 14.45 -4.52
C PRO A 182 7.97 13.68 -5.84
N ALA A 183 6.90 13.55 -6.62
CA ALA A 183 6.86 12.88 -7.92
C ALA A 183 7.42 13.80 -9.04
N ARG A 184 8.64 14.35 -8.87
CA ARG A 184 9.20 15.44 -9.71
C ARG A 184 9.21 15.17 -11.23
N ASP A 185 9.20 13.90 -11.65
CA ASP A 185 9.26 13.47 -13.06
C ASP A 185 8.08 12.57 -13.51
N GLU A 186 7.14 12.24 -12.62
CA GLU A 186 5.90 11.51 -12.96
C GLU A 186 4.73 12.50 -12.92
N HIS A 187 3.77 12.40 -13.85
CA HIS A 187 2.59 13.26 -13.83
C HIS A 187 1.59 12.70 -12.80
N PRO A 188 1.54 13.21 -11.56
CA PRO A 188 0.71 12.59 -10.54
C PRO A 188 -0.75 12.86 -10.86
N LEU A 189 -1.59 11.83 -10.75
CA LEU A 189 -3.00 11.86 -11.15
C LEU A 189 -3.82 12.99 -10.50
N PHE A 190 -3.37 13.48 -9.33
CA PHE A 190 -4.04 14.54 -8.59
C PHE A 190 -3.16 15.76 -8.26
N GLY A 191 -1.99 15.91 -8.92
CA GLY A 191 -1.23 17.16 -8.88
C GLY A 191 -0.43 17.46 -7.60
N GLY A 192 -0.01 16.44 -6.84
CA GLY A 192 0.94 16.62 -5.72
C GLY A 192 0.38 17.25 -4.44
N HIS A 193 -0.95 17.34 -4.31
CA HIS A 193 -1.64 17.86 -3.12
C HIS A 193 -2.50 16.77 -2.46
N GLU A 194 -2.87 16.99 -1.20
CA GLU A 194 -3.90 16.18 -0.54
C GLU A 194 -5.20 16.25 -1.34
N VAL A 195 -5.72 15.08 -1.72
CA VAL A 195 -6.98 14.97 -2.45
C VAL A 195 -7.92 14.02 -1.72
N GLY A 196 -9.06 14.57 -1.30
CA GLY A 196 -10.16 13.81 -0.73
C GLY A 196 -10.92 13.04 -1.82
N ILE A 197 -11.17 11.77 -1.53
CA ILE A 197 -11.81 10.83 -2.45
C ILE A 197 -12.97 10.16 -1.73
N GLY A 198 -14.19 10.38 -2.22
CA GLY A 198 -15.38 9.67 -1.80
C GLY A 198 -15.72 8.56 -2.78
N PHE A 199 -16.16 7.40 -2.29
CA PHE A 199 -16.49 6.27 -3.16
C PHE A 199 -17.64 5.39 -2.66
N SER A 200 -18.20 4.61 -3.58
CA SER A 200 -19.10 3.49 -3.26
C SER A 200 -18.94 2.37 -4.28
N GLY A 201 -19.39 1.16 -3.93
CA GLY A 201 -19.42 0.05 -4.87
C GLY A 201 -19.82 -1.28 -4.25
N ARG A 202 -19.38 -2.37 -4.89
CA ARG A 202 -19.67 -3.75 -4.50
C ARG A 202 -18.42 -4.42 -3.94
N CYS A 203 -18.61 -5.35 -3.02
CA CYS A 203 -17.53 -6.13 -2.44
C CYS A 203 -17.90 -7.60 -2.30
N SER A 204 -16.87 -8.44 -2.25
CA SER A 204 -16.95 -9.87 -1.94
C SER A 204 -15.74 -10.26 -1.08
N ALA A 205 -15.60 -11.56 -0.80
CA ALA A 205 -14.43 -12.06 -0.09
C ALA A 205 -13.13 -11.92 -0.90
N GLU A 206 -13.22 -11.93 -2.23
CA GLU A 206 -12.09 -11.93 -3.15
C GLU A 206 -11.62 -10.53 -3.54
N GLY A 207 -12.45 -9.51 -3.35
CA GLY A 207 -12.18 -8.18 -3.90
C GLY A 207 -13.34 -7.21 -3.82
N ALA A 208 -13.22 -6.12 -4.58
CA ALA A 208 -14.26 -5.10 -4.68
C ALA A 208 -14.16 -4.24 -5.94
N GLU A 209 -15.26 -3.58 -6.25
CA GLU A 209 -15.37 -2.56 -7.29
C GLU A 209 -15.67 -1.21 -6.65
N ILE A 210 -15.13 -0.15 -7.23
CA ILE A 210 -15.20 1.23 -6.77
C ILE A 210 -15.70 2.10 -7.91
N GLU A 211 -16.70 2.94 -7.62
CA GLU A 211 -16.93 4.21 -8.33
C GLU A 211 -16.59 5.36 -7.39
N ALA A 212 -15.67 6.23 -7.80
CA ALA A 212 -15.09 7.24 -6.95
C ALA A 212 -15.09 8.63 -7.60
N THR A 213 -15.13 9.64 -6.75
CA THR A 213 -14.93 11.04 -7.11
C THR A 213 -13.82 11.63 -6.27
N ALA A 214 -12.80 12.16 -6.93
CA ALA A 214 -11.70 12.90 -6.32
C ALA A 214 -11.90 14.41 -6.49
N LEU A 215 -11.68 15.16 -5.42
CA LEU A 215 -11.75 16.63 -5.41
C LEU A 215 -10.34 17.23 -5.47
N ALA A 216 -9.85 17.50 -6.69
CA ALA A 216 -8.52 18.06 -6.92
C ALA A 216 -8.63 19.57 -7.19
N GLY A 217 -8.47 20.38 -6.16
CA GLY A 217 -8.67 21.83 -6.24
C GLY A 217 -10.10 22.17 -6.68
N LYS A 218 -10.26 22.82 -7.84
CA LYS A 218 -11.57 23.16 -8.42
C LYS A 218 -12.14 22.09 -9.36
N ARG A 219 -11.45 20.95 -9.53
CA ARG A 219 -11.83 19.89 -10.47
C ARG A 219 -12.39 18.69 -9.72
N SER A 220 -13.51 18.17 -10.22
CA SER A 220 -14.07 16.89 -9.81
C SER A 220 -13.67 15.84 -10.84
N ILE A 221 -12.90 14.84 -10.42
CA ILE A 221 -12.39 13.77 -11.28
C ILE A 221 -13.12 12.48 -10.93
N ARG A 222 -13.69 11.80 -11.93
CA ARG A 222 -14.39 10.52 -11.75
C ARG A 222 -13.55 9.37 -12.26
N PHE A 223 -13.46 8.32 -11.47
CA PHE A 223 -12.75 7.10 -11.84
C PHE A 223 -13.45 5.87 -11.27
N ALA A 224 -13.16 4.73 -11.88
CA ALA A 224 -13.51 3.43 -11.35
C ALA A 224 -12.23 2.70 -10.91
N ALA A 225 -12.35 1.78 -9.96
CA ALA A 225 -11.24 0.91 -9.59
C ALA A 225 -11.70 -0.49 -9.22
N THR A 226 -10.79 -1.45 -9.35
CA THR A 226 -10.98 -2.83 -8.91
C THR A 226 -9.93 -3.16 -7.86
N LEU A 227 -10.38 -3.73 -6.75
CA LEU A 227 -9.56 -4.32 -5.70
C LEU A 227 -9.55 -5.83 -5.86
N LYS A 228 -8.36 -6.44 -5.78
CA LYS A 228 -8.18 -7.88 -5.72
C LYS A 228 -7.39 -8.24 -4.47
N LEU A 229 -7.92 -9.17 -3.66
CA LEU A 229 -7.27 -9.62 -2.45
C LEU A 229 -5.93 -10.29 -2.78
N VAL A 230 -4.87 -9.83 -2.13
CA VAL A 230 -3.52 -10.38 -2.25
C VAL A 230 -3.22 -11.27 -1.05
N GLN A 231 -3.49 -10.76 0.16
CA GLN A 231 -3.18 -11.44 1.42
C GLN A 231 -4.20 -11.00 2.48
N PRO A 232 -5.02 -11.89 3.06
CA PRO A 232 -5.87 -11.54 4.19
C PRO A 232 -5.03 -11.25 5.44
N PHE A 233 -5.55 -10.43 6.34
CA PHE A 233 -5.04 -10.39 7.72
C PHE A 233 -5.26 -11.75 8.38
N ALA A 234 -4.29 -12.20 9.17
CA ALA A 234 -4.53 -13.33 10.07
C ALA A 234 -5.58 -12.87 11.10
N GLY A 235 -6.68 -13.61 11.20
CA GLY A 235 -7.72 -13.41 12.21
C GLY A 235 -7.33 -13.94 13.57
#